data_AF-A0A7J6STG2-F1
#
_entry.id   AF-A0A7J6STG2-F1
#
_cell.length_a   1.000
_cell.length_b   1.000
_cell.length_c   1.000
_cell.angle_alpha   90.00
_cell.angle_beta   90.00
_cell.angle_gamma   90.00
#
_symmetry.space_group_name_H-M   'P 1'
#
loop_
_entity.id
_entity.type
_entity.pdbx_description
1 polymer ?
#
loop_
_entity_poly.entity_id
_entity_poly.type
_entity_poly.pdbx_seq_one_letter_code
_entity_poly.pdbx_strand_id
1 'polypeptide(L)'
;AYMSVVPASADSPFSQCTESCIAHLMKLGESRLHEEGQSATPEIVHLKAAPDGTVRAIVGRSAELCDISLDSARYRGMLSRRHAFMEMTDDGQWFITDLKGQNGTIINGLIMEPERRHALRDGDVITFGRKICSKEFEYKFRVGPLVLRRVEPPRVQRGQDPLAESPERERPSTAGSSQATSRKRTRSPRSRSIKAKKPKRTVITLDSDTEDEAHSSELERQLDAMRQENERLKERLKSVSASPITPGKERVDESCKAQPTPVEKAKGRLFADLECIICRDLMVSPATLECSHSFCFKCIEEWLTAGNFRCPICRVDITRSPTKTLQLQQVLSTAIETHGDESEQSDYAARTKEHKVWEQRRQLDRTKLEDSIGSACQQGQQFLDIASRWSTDDRDRFQT
;
A
#
# COMPACT_ATOMS: atom_id res chain seq x y z
N ALA A 1 -28.11 -32.95 26.80
CA ALA A 1 -27.35 -33.64 27.85
C ALA A 1 -26.18 -32.75 28.25
N TYR A 2 -26.02 -32.54 29.55
CA TYR A 2 -25.00 -31.72 30.22
C TYR A 2 -23.63 -31.76 29.52
N MET A 3 -23.00 -30.59 29.33
CA MET A 3 -21.60 -30.50 28.92
C MET A 3 -20.85 -29.64 29.93
N SER A 4 -19.90 -30.27 30.61
CA SER A 4 -18.98 -29.66 31.56
C SER A 4 -17.98 -28.77 30.81
N VAL A 5 -17.90 -27.50 31.20
CA VAL A 5 -16.84 -26.57 30.79
C VAL A 5 -15.55 -27.00 31.49
N VAL A 6 -14.54 -27.42 30.72
CA VAL A 6 -13.18 -27.55 31.26
C VAL A 6 -12.53 -26.17 31.15
N PRO A 7 -12.11 -25.54 32.26
CA PRO A 7 -11.46 -24.24 32.17
C PRO A 7 -10.13 -24.39 31.43
N ALA A 8 -9.93 -23.56 30.41
CA ALA A 8 -8.63 -23.41 29.76
C ALA A 8 -7.62 -22.90 30.81
N SER A 9 -6.37 -23.38 30.72
CA SER A 9 -5.26 -22.95 31.58
C SER A 9 -5.14 -21.42 31.63
N ALA A 10 -4.75 -20.86 32.79
CA ALA A 10 -4.69 -19.42 33.04
C ALA A 10 -3.83 -18.62 32.04
N ASP A 11 -2.87 -19.27 31.36
CA ASP A 11 -1.99 -18.66 30.33
C ASP A 11 -2.51 -18.80 28.89
N SER A 12 -3.75 -19.25 28.71
CA SER A 12 -4.37 -19.39 27.39
C SER A 12 -5.04 -18.07 26.98
N PRO A 13 -4.86 -17.55 25.74
CA PRO A 13 -5.58 -16.37 25.25
C PRO A 13 -7.11 -16.57 25.22
N PHE A 14 -7.58 -17.77 25.54
CA PHE A 14 -8.97 -18.18 25.68
C PHE A 14 -9.54 -17.96 27.09
N SER A 15 -8.77 -17.47 28.06
CA SER A 15 -9.22 -17.25 29.45
C SER A 15 -10.29 -16.16 29.61
N GLN A 16 -10.51 -15.33 28.57
CA GLN A 16 -11.55 -14.28 28.53
C GLN A 16 -12.77 -14.65 27.66
N CYS A 17 -12.87 -15.89 27.18
CA CYS A 17 -14.00 -16.31 26.36
C CYS A 17 -15.29 -16.38 27.19
N THR A 18 -16.33 -15.65 26.77
CA THR A 18 -17.69 -15.81 27.33
C THR A 18 -18.34 -17.09 26.78
N GLU A 19 -19.31 -17.67 27.50
CA GLU A 19 -20.02 -18.92 27.11
C GLU A 19 -20.68 -18.85 25.71
N SER A 20 -20.89 -17.65 25.16
CA SER A 20 -21.49 -17.41 23.84
C SER A 20 -20.47 -17.20 22.69
N CYS A 21 -19.18 -17.41 22.94
CA CYS A 21 -18.14 -17.19 21.93
C CYS A 21 -17.91 -18.43 21.05
N ILE A 22 -18.08 -18.26 19.74
CA ILE A 22 -18.08 -19.36 18.75
C ILE A 22 -16.79 -19.37 17.94
N ALA A 23 -16.24 -18.20 17.62
CA ALA A 23 -14.98 -18.07 16.90
C ALA A 23 -14.27 -16.75 17.25
N HIS A 24 -13.02 -16.64 16.83
CA HIS A 24 -12.13 -15.53 17.12
C HIS A 24 -11.39 -15.08 15.86
N LEU A 25 -11.13 -13.77 15.78
CA LEU A 25 -10.09 -13.21 14.91
C LEU A 25 -8.95 -12.74 15.80
N MET A 26 -7.79 -13.36 15.67
CA MET A 26 -6.59 -13.02 16.47
C MET A 26 -5.59 -12.27 15.60
N LYS A 27 -5.24 -11.05 15.98
CA LYS A 27 -4.29 -10.21 15.24
C LYS A 27 -2.90 -10.86 15.19
N LEU A 28 -2.24 -10.85 14.02
CA LEU A 28 -0.95 -11.53 13.78
C LEU A 28 0.30 -10.66 13.95
N GLY A 29 0.14 -9.36 14.24
CA GLY A 29 1.24 -8.42 14.46
C GLY A 29 1.43 -8.09 15.94
N GLU A 30 2.67 -8.14 16.42
CA GLU A 30 3.04 -7.56 17.71
C GLU A 30 2.90 -6.03 17.64
N SER A 31 2.18 -5.46 18.60
CA SER A 31 2.18 -4.04 18.96
C SER A 31 3.57 -3.65 19.51
N ARG A 32 4.63 -3.71 18.70
CA ARG A 32 5.98 -3.31 19.14
C ARG A 32 6.05 -1.78 19.15
N LEU A 33 6.06 -1.25 20.37
CA LEU A 33 6.09 0.16 20.81
C LEU A 33 4.70 0.80 20.98
N HIS A 34 4.09 0.49 22.13
CA HIS A 34 3.14 1.37 22.78
C HIS A 34 3.93 2.44 23.55
N GLU A 35 3.99 3.66 23.04
CA GLU A 35 3.67 4.79 23.92
C GLU A 35 2.16 5.00 23.82
N GLU A 36 1.56 5.32 24.96
CA GLU A 36 0.15 5.17 25.27
C GLU A 36 -0.79 5.74 24.20
N GLY A 37 -1.63 4.87 23.64
CA GLY A 37 -2.86 5.24 22.95
C GLY A 37 -2.75 5.43 21.43
N GLN A 38 -2.86 4.33 20.67
CA GLN A 38 -3.67 4.18 19.43
C GLN A 38 -3.12 3.05 18.53
N SER A 39 -3.24 1.78 18.97
CA SER A 39 -3.67 0.75 18.02
C SER A 39 -5.17 0.66 18.14
N ALA A 40 -5.89 1.31 17.23
CA ALA A 40 -7.33 1.51 17.34
C ALA A 40 -8.14 0.25 16.96
N THR A 41 -7.48 -0.78 16.40
CA THR A 41 -8.10 -2.08 16.08
C THR A 41 -7.86 -3.10 17.21
N PRO A 42 -8.88 -3.88 17.61
CA PRO A 42 -8.76 -4.88 18.67
C PRO A 42 -7.74 -6.00 18.33
N GLU A 43 -6.98 -6.46 19.34
CA GLU A 43 -6.05 -7.60 19.21
C GLU A 43 -6.79 -8.93 19.06
N ILE A 44 -7.94 -9.07 19.72
CA ILE A 44 -8.82 -10.24 19.62
C ILE A 44 -10.23 -9.74 19.37
N VAL A 45 -10.88 -10.28 18.34
CA VAL A 45 -12.32 -10.07 18.09
C VAL A 45 -13.06 -11.37 18.36
N HIS A 46 -14.09 -11.29 19.19
CA HIS A 46 -14.95 -12.42 19.52
C HIS A 46 -16.18 -12.44 18.63
N LEU A 47 -16.39 -13.53 17.89
CA LEU A 47 -17.58 -13.79 17.10
C LEU A 47 -18.60 -14.55 17.96
N LYS A 48 -19.79 -13.96 18.13
CA LYS A 48 -20.87 -14.46 18.98
C LYS A 48 -22.12 -14.73 18.16
N ALA A 49 -22.96 -15.66 18.62
CA ALA A 49 -24.31 -15.80 18.09
C ALA A 49 -25.19 -14.62 18.50
N ALA A 50 -26.04 -14.19 17.57
CA ALA A 50 -27.15 -13.30 17.86
C ALA A 50 -28.21 -14.04 18.72
N PRO A 51 -29.13 -13.31 19.37
CA PRO A 51 -30.17 -13.90 20.21
C PRO A 51 -31.10 -14.88 19.49
N ASP A 52 -31.21 -14.77 18.17
CA ASP A 52 -31.98 -15.66 17.29
C ASP A 52 -31.22 -16.95 16.93
N GLY A 53 -30.00 -17.13 17.44
CA GLY A 53 -29.14 -18.27 17.17
C GLY A 53 -28.31 -18.15 15.89
N THR A 54 -28.53 -17.12 15.07
CA THR A 54 -27.74 -16.91 13.85
C THR A 54 -26.39 -16.30 14.18
N VAL A 55 -25.36 -16.68 13.42
CA VAL A 55 -24.01 -16.11 13.58
C VAL A 55 -23.69 -15.31 12.33
N ARG A 56 -23.77 -14.00 12.47
CA ARG A 56 -23.44 -13.04 11.41
C ARG A 56 -22.74 -11.84 12.00
N ALA A 57 -21.74 -11.34 11.29
CA ALA A 57 -21.00 -10.15 11.71
C ALA A 57 -20.56 -9.36 10.48
N ILE A 58 -20.82 -8.05 10.50
CA ILE A 58 -20.30 -7.10 9.54
C ILE A 58 -19.02 -6.51 10.13
N VAL A 59 -17.93 -6.61 9.37
CA VAL A 59 -16.62 -6.03 9.69
C VAL A 59 -16.41 -4.78 8.84
N GLY A 60 -15.93 -3.69 9.43
CA GLY A 60 -15.61 -2.47 8.70
C GLY A 60 -15.08 -1.37 9.60
N ARG A 61 -14.90 -0.16 9.07
CA ARG A 61 -14.38 0.98 9.86
C ARG A 61 -15.43 1.74 10.66
N SER A 62 -16.72 1.50 10.43
CA SER A 62 -17.80 2.30 11.04
C SER A 62 -18.40 1.55 12.22
N ALA A 63 -18.21 2.09 13.43
CA ALA A 63 -18.81 1.55 14.65
C ALA A 63 -20.35 1.60 14.66
N GLU A 64 -20.96 2.46 13.84
CA GLU A 64 -22.42 2.58 13.72
C GLU A 64 -23.03 1.52 12.78
N LEU A 65 -22.27 1.04 11.80
CA LEU A 65 -22.76 0.19 10.70
C LEU A 65 -22.22 -1.24 10.74
N CYS A 66 -21.29 -1.53 11.64
CA CYS A 66 -20.59 -2.81 11.75
C CYS A 66 -20.70 -3.36 13.17
N ASP A 67 -20.85 -4.68 13.27
CA ASP A 67 -20.73 -5.42 14.53
C ASP A 67 -19.28 -5.41 15.03
N ILE A 68 -18.32 -5.36 14.09
CA ILE A 68 -16.88 -5.32 14.34
C ILE A 68 -16.30 -4.08 13.68
N SER A 69 -15.93 -3.10 14.51
CA SER A 69 -15.25 -1.89 14.06
C SER A 69 -13.73 -2.08 14.10
N LEU A 70 -13.11 -2.09 12.92
CA LEU A 70 -11.66 -2.07 12.72
C LEU A 70 -11.28 -0.70 12.15
N ASP A 71 -11.46 0.35 12.94
CA ASP A 71 -11.04 1.70 12.55
C ASP A 71 -9.58 1.92 12.95
N SER A 72 -8.78 2.49 12.04
CA SER A 72 -7.39 2.83 12.30
C SER A 72 -7.21 4.31 12.08
N ALA A 73 -6.70 5.00 13.12
CA ALA A 73 -6.34 6.42 13.02
C ALA A 73 -5.21 6.63 11.99
N ARG A 74 -4.30 5.65 11.87
CA ARG A 74 -3.16 5.69 10.93
C ARG A 74 -3.58 5.40 9.49
N TYR A 75 -4.43 4.39 9.30
CA TYR A 75 -4.85 3.95 7.97
C TYR A 75 -6.32 4.28 7.69
N ARG A 76 -6.66 5.57 7.79
CA ARG A 76 -8.01 6.05 7.47
C ARG A 76 -8.37 5.69 6.03
N GLY A 77 -9.49 4.98 5.86
CA GLY A 77 -9.91 4.52 4.53
C GLY A 77 -9.32 3.18 4.08
N MET A 78 -8.55 2.47 4.93
CA MET A 78 -8.13 1.10 4.63
C MET A 78 -9.33 0.16 4.51
N LEU A 79 -10.30 0.31 5.40
CA LEU A 79 -11.54 -0.46 5.37
C LEU A 79 -12.69 0.43 4.93
N SER A 80 -13.66 -0.21 4.28
CA SER A 80 -14.93 0.43 3.94
C SER A 80 -15.82 0.51 5.17
N ARG A 81 -16.81 1.41 5.15
CA ARG A 81 -17.75 1.59 6.28
C ARG A 81 -18.42 0.28 6.68
N ARG A 82 -18.73 -0.56 5.69
CA ARG A 82 -19.01 -1.99 5.79
C ARG A 82 -18.07 -2.64 4.78
N HIS A 83 -17.18 -3.52 5.21
CA HIS A 83 -16.07 -3.99 4.39
C HIS A 83 -16.20 -5.47 4.05
N ALA A 84 -16.42 -6.31 5.06
CA ALA A 84 -16.63 -7.73 4.88
C ALA A 84 -17.83 -8.18 5.72
N PHE A 85 -18.49 -9.22 5.25
CA PHE A 85 -19.58 -9.89 5.94
C PHE A 85 -19.15 -11.31 6.25
N MET A 86 -19.24 -11.70 7.51
CA MET A 86 -18.96 -13.04 7.99
C MET A 86 -20.24 -13.68 8.47
N GLU A 87 -20.41 -14.96 8.18
CA GLU A 87 -21.57 -15.73 8.62
C GLU A 87 -21.21 -17.19 8.86
N MET A 88 -21.98 -17.85 9.73
CA MET A 88 -21.96 -19.29 9.92
C MET A 88 -23.29 -19.87 9.45
N THR A 89 -23.22 -20.97 8.70
CA THR A 89 -24.39 -21.78 8.33
C THR A 89 -24.79 -22.71 9.47
N ASP A 90 -26.01 -23.24 9.41
CA ASP A 90 -26.53 -24.21 10.39
C ASP A 90 -25.67 -25.49 10.48
N ASP A 91 -24.98 -25.83 9.39
CA ASP A 91 -24.02 -26.95 9.30
C ASP A 91 -22.67 -26.64 9.98
N GLY A 92 -22.51 -25.46 10.59
CA GLY A 92 -21.29 -25.02 11.27
C GLY A 92 -20.17 -24.56 10.32
N GLN A 93 -20.46 -24.39 9.02
CA GLN A 93 -19.48 -23.88 8.06
C GLN A 93 -19.45 -22.36 8.06
N TRP A 94 -18.25 -21.80 8.12
CA TRP A 94 -18.00 -20.38 8.10
C TRP A 94 -17.76 -19.84 6.69
N PHE A 95 -18.33 -18.68 6.42
CA PHE A 95 -18.14 -17.95 5.18
C PHE A 95 -17.78 -16.50 5.45
N ILE A 96 -16.99 -15.95 4.54
CA ILE A 96 -16.71 -14.52 4.44
C ILE A 96 -17.02 -14.03 3.03
N THR A 97 -17.59 -12.84 2.94
CA THR A 97 -17.98 -12.17 1.71
C THR A 97 -17.43 -10.76 1.73
N ASP A 98 -16.62 -10.39 0.73
CA ASP A 98 -16.18 -9.00 0.56
C ASP A 98 -17.35 -8.15 0.04
N LEU A 99 -17.67 -7.05 0.70
CA LEU A 99 -18.83 -6.21 0.37
C LEU A 99 -18.51 -5.14 -0.68
N LYS A 100 -17.68 -5.48 -1.69
CA LYS A 100 -17.10 -4.51 -2.65
C LYS A 100 -16.35 -3.39 -1.92
N GLY A 101 -15.54 -3.79 -0.95
CA GLY A 101 -14.66 -2.84 -0.28
C GLY A 101 -13.67 -2.24 -1.30
N GLN A 102 -13.36 -0.95 -1.20
CA GLN A 102 -12.41 -0.28 -2.10
C GLN A 102 -11.02 -0.96 -2.17
N ASN A 103 -10.70 -1.77 -1.16
CA ASN A 103 -9.36 -2.35 -0.95
C ASN A 103 -9.38 -3.88 -0.98
N GLY A 104 -10.57 -4.48 -1.17
CA GLY A 104 -10.79 -5.92 -1.14
C GLY A 104 -10.49 -6.57 0.21
N THR A 105 -10.67 -7.89 0.26
CA THR A 105 -10.32 -8.76 1.39
C THR A 105 -9.40 -9.86 0.86
N ILE A 106 -8.38 -10.25 1.61
CA ILE A 106 -7.41 -11.27 1.23
C ILE A 106 -7.50 -12.44 2.22
N ILE A 107 -7.53 -13.68 1.72
CA ILE A 107 -7.48 -14.89 2.55
C ILE A 107 -6.28 -15.73 2.13
N ASN A 108 -5.40 -16.06 3.08
CA ASN A 108 -4.18 -16.82 2.86
C ASN A 108 -3.30 -16.26 1.71
N GLY A 109 -3.32 -14.94 1.51
CA GLY A 109 -2.59 -14.24 0.45
C GLY A 109 -3.31 -14.15 -0.89
N LEU A 110 -4.51 -14.75 -1.05
CA LEU A 110 -5.33 -14.67 -2.25
C LEU A 110 -6.39 -13.57 -2.11
N ILE A 111 -6.50 -12.69 -3.11
CA ILE A 111 -7.53 -11.66 -3.16
C ILE A 111 -8.87 -12.32 -3.50
N MET A 112 -9.90 -12.03 -2.70
CA MET A 112 -11.21 -12.62 -2.88
C MET A 112 -12.05 -11.88 -3.92
N GLU A 113 -12.94 -12.61 -4.60
CA GLU A 113 -13.92 -12.00 -5.51
C GLU A 113 -14.97 -11.20 -4.71
N PRO A 114 -15.22 -9.92 -5.05
CA PRO A 114 -16.26 -9.13 -4.38
C PRO A 114 -17.64 -9.78 -4.50
N GLU A 115 -18.44 -9.67 -3.44
CA GLU A 115 -19.83 -10.19 -3.32
C GLU A 115 -19.98 -11.71 -3.42
N ARG A 116 -18.88 -12.46 -3.51
CA ARG A 116 -18.91 -13.91 -3.49
C ARG A 116 -18.60 -14.46 -2.10
N ARG A 117 -19.34 -15.49 -1.69
CA ARG A 117 -19.11 -16.22 -0.44
C ARG A 117 -17.89 -17.11 -0.57
N HIS A 118 -16.99 -17.03 0.40
CA HIS A 118 -15.79 -17.85 0.47
C HIS A 118 -15.72 -18.58 1.80
N ALA A 119 -15.48 -19.89 1.75
CA ALA A 119 -15.43 -20.73 2.94
C ALA A 119 -14.17 -20.42 3.77
N LEU A 120 -14.32 -20.29 5.07
CA LEU A 120 -13.25 -20.11 6.04
C LEU A 120 -13.01 -21.38 6.86
N ARG A 121 -11.75 -21.65 7.17
CA ARG A 121 -11.27 -22.78 7.98
C ARG A 121 -10.50 -22.28 9.19
N ASP A 122 -10.52 -23.07 10.27
CA ASP A 122 -9.69 -22.80 11.44
C ASP A 122 -8.21 -22.67 11.04
N GLY A 123 -7.60 -21.55 11.41
CA GLY A 123 -6.23 -21.22 11.09
C GLY A 123 -6.02 -20.33 9.87
N ASP A 124 -7.06 -20.05 9.07
CA ASP A 124 -6.96 -19.16 7.92
C ASP A 124 -6.52 -17.75 8.34
N VAL A 125 -5.68 -17.14 7.51
CA VAL A 125 -5.22 -15.77 7.70
C VAL A 125 -6.01 -14.85 6.80
N ILE A 126 -6.73 -13.91 7.41
CA ILE A 126 -7.56 -12.93 6.76
C ILE A 126 -6.87 -11.58 6.88
N THR A 127 -6.64 -10.92 5.76
CA THR A 127 -6.26 -9.50 5.72
C THR A 127 -7.46 -8.70 5.25
N PHE A 128 -7.98 -7.82 6.10
CA PHE A 128 -9.00 -6.87 5.69
C PHE A 128 -8.33 -5.69 4.99
N GLY A 129 -8.79 -5.36 3.79
CA GLY A 129 -8.12 -4.42 2.91
C GLY A 129 -6.98 -5.06 2.11
N ARG A 130 -6.07 -4.22 1.63
CA ARG A 130 -4.89 -4.67 0.89
C ARG A 130 -3.73 -4.95 1.85
N LYS A 131 -2.79 -5.79 1.41
CA LYS A 131 -1.57 -6.06 2.16
C LYS A 131 -0.74 -4.77 2.30
N ILE A 132 -0.41 -4.42 3.54
CA ILE A 132 0.48 -3.30 3.88
C ILE A 132 1.65 -3.83 4.71
N CYS A 133 2.69 -3.01 4.91
CA CYS A 133 3.86 -3.42 5.69
C CYS A 133 3.51 -3.66 7.17
N SER A 134 2.48 -2.97 7.68
CA SER A 134 1.89 -3.22 8.99
C SER A 134 0.96 -4.43 8.97
N LYS A 135 1.03 -5.27 10.01
CA LYS A 135 0.10 -6.40 10.21
C LYS A 135 -1.19 -5.99 10.93
N GLU A 136 -1.53 -4.70 10.94
CA GLU A 136 -2.64 -4.15 11.72
C GLU A 136 -4.01 -4.77 11.36
N PHE A 137 -4.21 -5.12 10.10
CA PHE A 137 -5.44 -5.71 9.59
C PHE A 137 -5.31 -7.20 9.25
N GLU A 138 -4.22 -7.84 9.68
CA GLU A 138 -4.00 -9.28 9.49
C GLU A 138 -4.45 -10.05 10.73
N TYR A 139 -5.47 -10.90 10.55
CA TYR A 139 -6.08 -11.70 11.59
C TYR A 139 -6.05 -13.18 11.24
N LYS A 140 -5.71 -14.02 12.21
CA LYS A 140 -5.88 -15.46 12.14
C LYS A 140 -7.26 -15.82 12.67
N PHE A 141 -8.07 -16.44 11.81
CA PHE A 141 -9.37 -16.96 12.18
C PHE A 141 -9.19 -18.24 13.00
N ARG A 142 -9.85 -18.32 14.15
CA ARG A 142 -9.87 -19.50 15.01
C ARG A 142 -11.28 -19.85 15.43
N VAL A 143 -11.67 -21.10 15.27
CA VAL A 143 -12.96 -21.58 15.78
C VAL A 143 -12.79 -21.91 17.26
N GLY A 144 -13.71 -21.43 18.10
CA GLY A 144 -13.72 -21.70 19.53
C GLY A 144 -14.02 -23.17 19.82
N PRO A 145 -13.76 -23.67 21.05
CA PRO A 145 -13.98 -25.06 21.42
C PRO A 145 -15.46 -25.49 21.40
N LEU A 146 -16.40 -24.57 21.14
CA LEU A 146 -17.83 -24.83 21.04
C LEU A 146 -18.32 -24.77 19.60
N VAL A 147 -17.99 -25.78 18.78
CA VAL A 147 -18.81 -26.10 17.59
C VAL A 147 -18.99 -27.62 17.46
N LEU A 148 -20.19 -28.04 17.87
CA LEU A 148 -21.07 -29.09 17.32
C LEU A 148 -20.45 -30.45 16.93
N ARG A 149 -20.92 -31.50 17.64
CA ARG A 149 -20.78 -32.92 17.28
C ARG A 149 -21.23 -33.16 15.82
N ARG A 150 -20.39 -33.84 15.05
CA ARG A 150 -20.78 -34.56 13.83
C ARG A 150 -21.86 -35.59 14.16
N VAL A 151 -22.98 -35.54 13.43
CA VAL A 151 -23.70 -36.77 13.07
C VAL A 151 -23.22 -37.13 11.67
N GLU A 152 -22.59 -38.29 11.52
CA GLU A 152 -22.22 -38.80 10.19
C GLU A 152 -23.50 -39.17 9.42
N PRO A 153 -23.62 -38.80 8.14
CA PRO A 153 -24.71 -39.31 7.31
C PRO A 153 -24.50 -40.83 7.10
N PRO A 154 -25.58 -41.61 6.99
CA PRO A 154 -25.47 -43.05 6.85
C PRO A 154 -24.74 -43.41 5.55
N ARG A 155 -23.71 -44.25 5.67
CA ARG A 155 -22.96 -44.82 4.54
C ARG A 155 -23.91 -45.59 3.62
N VAL A 156 -24.14 -45.07 2.42
CA VAL A 156 -24.67 -45.84 1.30
C VAL A 156 -23.55 -46.71 0.75
N GLN A 157 -23.73 -48.03 0.78
CA GLN A 157 -22.78 -49.00 0.25
C GLN A 157 -22.73 -48.90 -1.28
N ARG A 158 -21.52 -48.82 -1.82
CA ARG A 158 -21.25 -48.84 -3.27
C ARG A 158 -21.40 -50.28 -3.77
N GLY A 159 -22.40 -50.51 -4.61
CA GLY A 159 -22.50 -51.70 -5.47
C GLY A 159 -21.56 -51.58 -6.67
N GLN A 160 -21.17 -52.74 -7.19
CA GLN A 160 -20.09 -52.99 -8.16
C GLN A 160 -20.37 -52.44 -9.58
N ASP A 161 -19.26 -52.07 -10.24
CA ASP A 161 -18.91 -51.95 -11.69
C ASP A 161 -19.85 -52.58 -12.75
N PRO A 162 -19.88 -52.16 -14.05
CA PRO A 162 -18.67 -52.03 -14.89
C PRO A 162 -18.62 -51.05 -16.09
N LEU A 163 -17.38 -50.75 -16.51
CA LEU A 163 -16.81 -50.59 -17.87
C LEU A 163 -17.63 -49.87 -18.97
N ALA A 164 -17.08 -48.76 -19.50
CA ALA A 164 -17.10 -48.37 -20.94
C ALA A 164 -16.21 -47.11 -21.11
N GLU A 165 -15.03 -47.24 -21.72
CA GLU A 165 -14.72 -46.88 -23.12
C GLU A 165 -14.51 -45.38 -23.38
N SER A 166 -13.26 -45.06 -23.73
CA SER A 166 -12.82 -43.85 -24.42
C SER A 166 -13.51 -43.69 -25.77
N PRO A 167 -13.49 -42.49 -26.37
CA PRO A 167 -12.65 -42.40 -27.57
C PRO A 167 -11.85 -41.10 -27.71
N GLU A 168 -10.79 -41.27 -28.51
CA GLU A 168 -9.81 -40.32 -29.00
C GLU A 168 -10.37 -39.31 -30.04
N ARG A 169 -9.45 -38.40 -30.46
CA ARG A 169 -9.40 -37.58 -31.69
C ARG A 169 -10.18 -36.25 -31.64
N GLU A 170 -9.71 -35.13 -32.20
CA GLU A 170 -8.69 -34.89 -33.24
C GLU A 170 -8.24 -33.42 -33.26
N ARG A 171 -6.99 -33.15 -33.68
CA ARG A 171 -6.56 -31.83 -34.20
C ARG A 171 -7.13 -31.64 -35.62
N PRO A 172 -7.18 -30.38 -36.08
CA PRO A 172 -6.73 -30.11 -37.44
C PRO A 172 -5.61 -29.06 -37.49
N SER A 173 -4.56 -29.43 -38.22
CA SER A 173 -3.61 -28.55 -38.89
C SER A 173 -4.01 -28.41 -40.36
N THR A 174 -3.87 -27.21 -40.95
CA THR A 174 -3.37 -26.88 -42.32
C THR A 174 -3.69 -25.39 -42.59
N ALA A 175 -2.71 -24.51 -42.82
CA ALA A 175 -2.10 -24.16 -44.12
C ALA A 175 -3.12 -23.57 -45.13
N GLY A 176 -2.93 -22.44 -45.82
CA GLY A 176 -1.80 -21.53 -45.99
C GLY A 176 -2.18 -20.39 -46.97
N SER A 177 -1.15 -19.75 -47.55
CA SER A 177 -1.13 -18.66 -48.56
C SER A 177 -1.00 -17.25 -47.95
N SER A 178 0.15 -16.58 -47.89
CA SER A 178 1.17 -16.22 -48.92
C SER A 178 0.70 -15.18 -49.94
N GLN A 179 1.23 -13.95 -49.81
CA GLN A 179 1.70 -13.00 -50.85
C GLN A 179 2.08 -11.70 -50.08
N ALA A 180 3.33 -11.26 -49.89
CA ALA A 180 4.50 -11.03 -50.75
C ALA A 180 4.37 -9.84 -51.72
N THR A 181 4.77 -8.63 -51.28
CA THR A 181 5.29 -7.56 -52.16
C THR A 181 6.46 -6.79 -51.49
N SER A 182 7.66 -7.34 -51.68
CA SER A 182 8.90 -6.71 -52.17
C SER A 182 9.17 -5.18 -52.02
N ARG A 183 10.27 -4.90 -51.30
CA ARG A 183 11.42 -3.98 -51.58
C ARG A 183 11.26 -2.45 -51.49
N LYS A 184 12.12 -1.83 -50.67
CA LYS A 184 13.37 -1.19 -51.14
C LYS A 184 14.37 -0.90 -50.00
N ARG A 185 15.64 -1.24 -50.28
CA ARG A 185 16.86 -0.91 -49.52
C ARG A 185 17.29 0.52 -49.85
N THR A 186 17.85 1.25 -48.89
CA THR A 186 18.95 2.19 -49.17
C THR A 186 19.93 2.23 -47.99
N ARG A 187 21.21 2.33 -48.35
CA ARG A 187 22.40 2.22 -47.50
C ARG A 187 22.73 3.55 -46.82
N SER A 188 23.38 3.41 -45.66
CA SER A 188 24.14 4.41 -44.92
C SER A 188 25.24 5.10 -45.76
N PRO A 189 25.73 6.27 -45.30
CA PRO A 189 27.17 6.49 -45.30
C PRO A 189 27.74 6.87 -43.93
N ARG A 190 28.97 6.38 -43.70
CA ARG A 190 29.90 6.72 -42.62
C ARG A 190 30.40 8.16 -42.68
N SER A 191 30.73 8.70 -41.51
CA SER A 191 31.91 9.52 -41.13
C SER A 191 31.47 10.54 -40.06
N ARG A 192 32.25 11.02 -39.08
CA ARG A 192 33.66 10.90 -38.68
C ARG A 192 33.73 11.45 -37.23
N SER A 193 34.63 10.93 -36.41
CA SER A 193 34.91 11.44 -35.06
C SER A 193 35.39 12.91 -35.07
N ILE A 194 34.90 13.73 -34.14
CA ILE A 194 35.52 15.01 -33.77
C ILE A 194 35.64 15.10 -32.25
N LYS A 195 36.87 15.36 -31.82
CA LYS A 195 37.35 15.45 -30.43
C LYS A 195 36.81 16.69 -29.71
N ALA A 196 36.60 16.54 -28.41
CA ALA A 196 36.33 17.63 -27.46
C ALA A 196 37.46 18.68 -27.45
N LYS A 197 37.09 19.97 -27.41
CA LYS A 197 37.95 21.10 -27.04
C LYS A 197 37.21 21.99 -26.04
N LYS A 198 37.83 22.22 -24.88
CA LYS A 198 37.41 23.19 -23.85
C LYS A 198 37.53 24.63 -24.39
N PRO A 199 36.61 25.55 -24.09
CA PRO A 199 36.84 26.96 -24.35
C PRO A 199 37.62 27.63 -23.21
N LYS A 200 38.50 28.56 -23.61
CA LYS A 200 39.41 29.34 -22.78
C LYS A 200 38.66 30.50 -22.12
N ARG A 201 39.08 30.81 -20.89
CA ARG A 201 38.68 31.96 -20.08
C ARG A 201 39.26 33.24 -20.72
N THR A 202 38.41 34.21 -21.06
CA THR A 202 38.81 35.57 -21.41
C THR A 202 38.65 36.45 -20.17
N VAL A 203 39.73 37.12 -19.79
CA VAL A 203 39.75 38.15 -18.76
C VAL A 203 39.23 39.43 -19.38
N ILE A 204 38.20 40.03 -18.76
CA ILE A 204 37.81 41.41 -18.99
C ILE A 204 37.85 42.06 -17.61
N THR A 205 38.86 42.91 -17.40
CA THR A 205 38.91 43.90 -16.33
C THR A 205 38.17 45.14 -16.82
N LEU A 206 37.31 45.74 -15.99
CA LEU A 206 36.93 47.16 -16.04
C LEU A 206 36.26 47.54 -14.71
N ASP A 207 36.72 48.66 -14.16
CA ASP A 207 36.49 49.23 -12.84
C ASP A 207 35.13 49.95 -12.71
N SER A 208 34.54 50.01 -11.49
CA SER A 208 33.78 51.18 -10.97
C SER A 208 33.18 50.94 -9.57
N ASP A 209 33.93 51.27 -8.50
CA ASP A 209 33.54 51.16 -7.08
C ASP A 209 32.60 52.29 -6.58
N THR A 210 31.57 52.71 -7.33
CA THR A 210 30.69 53.83 -6.87
C THR A 210 29.19 53.63 -7.02
N GLU A 211 28.70 52.52 -7.56
CA GLU A 211 27.25 52.30 -7.79
C GLU A 211 26.60 51.28 -6.84
N ASP A 212 27.38 50.46 -6.13
CA ASP A 212 26.86 49.35 -5.30
C ASP A 212 26.35 49.78 -3.91
N GLU A 213 26.88 50.85 -3.33
CA GLU A 213 26.49 51.30 -1.97
C GLU A 213 25.09 51.93 -1.92
N ALA A 214 24.67 52.63 -2.97
CA ALA A 214 23.34 53.25 -3.02
C ALA A 214 22.23 52.20 -3.22
N HIS A 215 22.51 51.13 -3.97
CA HIS A 215 21.57 50.04 -4.20
C HIS A 215 21.42 49.13 -2.98
N SER A 216 22.50 48.91 -2.22
CA SER A 216 22.47 48.17 -0.95
C SER A 216 21.62 48.91 0.10
N SER A 217 21.79 50.23 0.21
CA SER A 217 21.05 51.05 1.19
C SER A 217 19.54 51.12 0.90
N GLU A 218 19.11 51.20 -0.37
CA GLU A 218 17.68 51.19 -0.70
C GLU A 218 17.05 49.80 -0.47
N LEU A 219 17.79 48.72 -0.69
CA LEU A 219 17.30 47.36 -0.43
C LEU A 219 17.14 47.07 1.07
N GLU A 220 18.08 47.54 1.90
CA GLU A 220 17.96 47.46 3.36
C GLU A 220 16.77 48.29 3.87
N ARG A 221 16.56 49.49 3.31
CA ARG A 221 15.41 50.34 3.63
C ARG A 221 14.07 49.66 3.27
N GLN A 222 14.02 48.95 2.15
CA GLN A 222 12.83 48.18 1.75
C GLN A 222 12.59 46.96 2.67
N LEU A 223 13.64 46.28 3.13
CA LEU A 223 13.52 45.17 4.07
C LEU A 223 13.03 45.63 5.45
N ASP A 224 13.52 46.76 5.95
CA ASP A 224 13.08 47.31 7.24
C ASP A 224 11.64 47.85 7.18
N ALA A 225 11.24 48.49 6.09
CA ALA A 225 9.86 48.88 5.86
C ALA A 225 8.92 47.65 5.87
N MET A 226 9.33 46.57 5.21
CA MET A 226 8.55 45.33 5.13
C MET A 226 8.51 44.58 6.48
N ARG A 227 9.55 44.71 7.32
CA ARG A 227 9.55 44.19 8.69
C ARG A 227 8.61 44.96 9.61
N GLN A 228 8.58 46.29 9.52
CA GLN A 228 7.66 47.13 10.31
C GLN A 228 6.20 46.90 9.92
N GLU A 229 5.89 46.70 8.65
CA GLU A 229 4.55 46.34 8.16
C GLU A 229 4.08 45.00 8.78
N ASN A 230 4.95 44.00 8.82
CA ASN A 230 4.64 42.70 9.40
C ASN A 230 4.39 42.74 10.91
N GLU A 231 5.15 43.54 11.67
CA GLU A 231 4.89 43.72 13.11
C GLU A 231 3.57 44.47 13.36
N ARG A 232 3.25 45.49 12.55
CA ARG A 232 1.93 46.14 12.60
C ARG A 232 0.79 45.18 12.32
N LEU A 233 0.95 44.28 11.36
CA LEU A 233 -0.06 43.25 11.06
C LEU A 233 -0.21 42.24 12.20
N LYS A 234 0.88 41.86 12.87
CA LYS A 234 0.83 41.00 14.06
C LYS A 234 0.12 41.67 15.24
N GLU A 235 0.35 42.95 15.48
CA GLU A 235 -0.36 43.70 16.53
C GLU A 235 -1.86 43.83 16.22
N ARG A 236 -2.22 44.06 14.95
CA ARG A 236 -3.62 44.09 14.51
C ARG A 236 -4.32 42.73 14.66
N LEU A 237 -3.61 41.63 14.43
CA LEU A 237 -4.15 40.27 14.69
C LEU A 237 -4.37 40.03 16.19
N LYS A 238 -3.47 40.54 17.03
CA LYS A 238 -3.56 40.43 18.49
C LYS A 238 -4.75 41.20 19.06
N SER A 239 -5.08 42.38 18.50
CA SER A 239 -6.24 43.17 18.94
C SER A 239 -7.59 42.61 18.48
N VAL A 240 -7.63 41.90 17.34
CA VAL A 240 -8.83 41.19 16.89
C VAL A 240 -9.14 39.96 17.77
N SER A 241 -8.13 39.34 18.38
CA SER A 241 -8.33 38.21 19.31
C SER A 241 -8.76 38.59 20.74
N ALA A 242 -8.83 39.89 21.07
CA ALA A 242 -9.02 40.36 22.45
C ALA A 242 -10.38 41.04 22.74
N SER A 243 -11.37 40.93 21.86
CA SER A 243 -12.74 41.40 22.16
C SER A 243 -13.53 40.32 22.90
N PRO A 244 -14.04 40.57 24.13
CA PRO A 244 -14.86 39.61 24.86
C PRO A 244 -16.26 39.50 24.23
N ILE A 245 -16.68 38.27 23.90
CA ILE A 245 -18.08 37.96 23.58
C ILE A 245 -18.88 38.06 24.88
N THR A 246 -19.86 38.96 24.94
CA THR A 246 -20.80 39.05 26.06
C THR A 246 -21.80 37.88 26.01
N PRO A 247 -22.13 37.24 27.15
CA PRO A 247 -23.02 36.09 27.15
C PRO A 247 -24.49 36.54 27.18
N GLY A 248 -25.12 36.58 26.01
CA GLY A 248 -26.57 36.62 25.86
C GLY A 248 -27.13 35.19 25.94
N LYS A 249 -27.91 34.90 26.99
CA LYS A 249 -28.69 33.67 27.16
C LYS A 249 -29.57 33.43 25.93
N GLU A 250 -29.33 32.36 25.20
CA GLU A 250 -30.36 31.61 24.48
C GLU A 250 -29.87 30.17 24.25
N ARG A 251 -30.84 29.25 24.19
CA ARG A 251 -30.76 27.83 24.52
C ARG A 251 -29.67 27.04 23.77
N VAL A 252 -29.08 26.10 24.48
CA VAL A 252 -28.21 25.04 23.97
C VAL A 252 -29.05 24.16 23.03
N ASP A 253 -28.78 24.25 21.72
CA ASP A 253 -29.13 23.22 20.75
C ASP A 253 -27.85 22.43 20.41
N GLU A 254 -28.03 21.12 20.47
CA GLU A 254 -27.08 20.05 20.49
C GLU A 254 -26.80 19.60 19.05
N SER A 255 -26.18 20.45 18.21
CA SER A 255 -25.67 20.01 16.90
C SER A 255 -24.80 21.08 16.22
N CYS A 256 -23.48 20.95 16.34
CA CYS A 256 -22.53 21.56 15.38
C CYS A 256 -21.21 20.78 15.40
N LYS A 257 -21.11 19.74 14.56
CA LYS A 257 -19.81 19.22 14.11
C LYS A 257 -19.11 20.36 13.34
N ALA A 258 -17.96 20.81 13.83
CA ALA A 258 -17.18 21.86 13.19
C ALA A 258 -16.91 21.51 11.72
N GLN A 259 -17.32 22.38 10.81
CA GLN A 259 -16.98 22.27 9.39
C GLN A 259 -15.50 22.60 9.21
N PRO A 260 -14.72 21.80 8.45
CA PRO A 260 -13.31 22.09 8.22
C PRO A 260 -13.17 23.39 7.43
N THR A 261 -12.24 24.23 7.90
CA THR A 261 -11.86 25.50 7.31
C THR A 261 -11.39 25.32 5.85
N PRO A 262 -11.44 26.36 5.00
CA PRO A 262 -10.94 26.29 3.63
C PRO A 262 -9.48 25.82 3.53
N VAL A 263 -8.67 26.13 4.55
CA VAL A 263 -7.27 25.71 4.67
C VAL A 263 -7.14 24.21 4.96
N GLU A 264 -7.96 23.66 5.86
CA GLU A 264 -7.99 22.22 6.14
C GLU A 264 -8.48 21.40 4.94
N LYS A 265 -9.46 21.93 4.19
CA LYS A 265 -9.91 21.32 2.93
C LYS A 265 -8.83 21.33 1.84
N ALA A 266 -8.02 22.39 1.77
CA ALA A 266 -6.90 22.47 0.84
C ALA A 266 -5.75 21.51 1.23
N LYS A 267 -5.43 21.40 2.53
CA LYS A 267 -4.47 20.43 3.08
C LYS A 267 -4.84 18.99 2.67
N GLY A 268 -6.10 18.61 2.89
CA GLY A 268 -6.57 17.25 2.58
C GLY A 268 -6.48 16.90 1.09
N ARG A 269 -6.68 17.88 0.19
CA ARG A 269 -6.50 17.68 -1.25
C ARG A 269 -5.03 17.53 -1.64
N LEU A 270 -4.15 18.35 -1.06
CA LEU A 270 -2.72 18.28 -1.35
C LEU A 270 -2.13 16.92 -0.99
N PHE A 271 -2.46 16.37 0.18
CA PHE A 271 -1.94 15.07 0.58
C PHE A 271 -2.50 13.93 -0.26
N ALA A 272 -3.77 13.98 -0.64
CA ALA A 272 -4.37 12.96 -1.51
C ALA A 272 -3.66 12.85 -2.88
N ASP A 273 -3.20 13.97 -3.45
CA ASP A 273 -2.45 13.98 -4.72
C ASP A 273 -1.01 13.47 -4.57
N LEU A 274 -0.49 13.39 -3.35
CA LEU A 274 0.86 12.96 -3.01
C LEU A 274 0.92 11.54 -2.43
N GLU A 275 -0.20 10.83 -2.40
CA GLU A 275 -0.30 9.46 -1.93
C GLU A 275 0.15 8.45 -3.00
N CYS A 276 0.93 7.46 -2.58
CA CYS A 276 1.29 6.31 -3.41
C CYS A 276 0.07 5.38 -3.54
N ILE A 277 -0.46 5.09 -4.72
CA ILE A 277 -1.65 4.21 -4.80
C ILE A 277 -1.42 2.75 -4.35
N ILE A 278 -0.15 2.30 -4.26
CA ILE A 278 0.21 0.95 -3.84
C ILE A 278 0.08 0.83 -2.30
N CYS A 279 0.76 1.72 -1.55
CA CYS A 279 0.69 1.69 -0.08
C CYS A 279 -0.39 2.61 0.51
N ARG A 280 -0.92 3.55 -0.28
CA ARG A 280 -1.81 4.70 0.05
C ARG A 280 -1.44 5.45 1.30
N ASP A 281 -0.17 5.80 1.33
CA ASP A 281 0.39 6.79 2.23
C ASP A 281 1.18 7.79 1.38
N LEU A 282 1.58 8.92 1.98
CA LEU A 282 2.49 9.87 1.35
C LEU A 282 3.73 9.15 0.78
N MET A 283 4.07 9.47 -0.47
CA MET A 283 5.15 8.79 -1.17
C MET A 283 6.49 8.99 -0.44
N VAL A 284 7.20 7.90 -0.17
CA VAL A 284 8.58 7.93 0.34
C VAL A 284 9.53 7.62 -0.81
N SER A 285 10.52 8.49 -1.02
CA SER A 285 11.41 8.45 -2.18
C SER A 285 10.62 8.22 -3.47
N PRO A 286 9.80 9.20 -3.90
CA PRO A 286 8.91 9.03 -5.03
C PRO A 286 9.69 8.70 -6.31
N ALA A 287 9.18 7.74 -7.07
CA ALA A 287 9.70 7.37 -8.37
C ALA A 287 8.60 7.40 -9.43
N THR A 288 8.93 8.00 -10.57
CA THR A 288 8.03 8.23 -11.68
C THR A 288 8.34 7.25 -12.81
N LEU A 289 7.28 6.68 -13.38
CA LEU A 289 7.33 5.81 -14.55
C LEU A 289 7.31 6.62 -15.85
N GLU A 290 7.58 5.97 -16.98
CA GLU A 290 7.50 6.61 -18.31
C GLU A 290 6.10 7.11 -18.69
N CYS A 291 5.05 6.54 -18.08
CA CYS A 291 3.68 7.02 -18.17
C CYS A 291 3.35 8.17 -17.21
N SER A 292 4.37 8.78 -16.58
CA SER A 292 4.26 9.93 -15.67
C SER A 292 3.55 9.69 -14.33
N HIS A 293 3.21 8.44 -14.00
CA HIS A 293 2.67 8.07 -12.68
C HIS A 293 3.78 7.87 -11.66
N SER A 294 3.54 8.35 -10.43
CA SER A 294 4.51 8.35 -9.34
C SER A 294 4.06 7.48 -8.17
N PHE A 295 5.02 6.79 -7.54
CA PHE A 295 4.80 5.86 -6.43
C PHE A 295 5.99 5.93 -5.47
N CYS A 296 5.90 5.33 -4.26
CA CYS A 296 7.12 5.04 -3.49
C CYS A 296 8.06 4.15 -4.31
N PHE A 297 9.36 4.44 -4.33
CA PHE A 297 10.32 3.66 -5.10
C PHE A 297 10.34 2.18 -4.71
N LYS A 298 10.34 1.88 -3.40
CA LYS A 298 10.20 0.51 -2.88
C LYS A 298 8.95 -0.20 -3.43
N CYS A 299 7.79 0.45 -3.35
CA CYS A 299 6.51 -0.16 -3.75
C CYS A 299 6.47 -0.52 -5.24
N ILE A 300 6.92 0.39 -6.11
CA ILE A 300 6.89 0.12 -7.55
C ILE A 300 7.98 -0.89 -7.96
N GLU A 301 9.11 -0.94 -7.26
CA GLU A 301 10.09 -1.99 -7.52
C GLU A 301 9.58 -3.37 -7.13
N GLU A 302 8.99 -3.52 -5.94
CA GLU A 302 8.43 -4.80 -5.49
C GLU A 302 7.35 -5.29 -6.46
N TRP A 303 6.53 -4.39 -6.99
CA TRP A 303 5.54 -4.67 -8.04
C TRP A 303 6.18 -5.25 -9.31
N LEU A 304 7.23 -4.59 -9.82
CA LEU A 304 7.96 -5.03 -11.01
C LEU A 304 8.70 -6.36 -10.78
N THR A 305 9.27 -6.54 -9.59
CA THR A 305 10.02 -7.76 -9.20
C THR A 305 9.08 -8.96 -9.08
N ALA A 306 7.81 -8.74 -8.73
CA ALA A 306 6.78 -9.77 -8.73
C ALA A 306 6.30 -10.17 -10.15
N GLY A 307 6.92 -9.64 -11.22
CA GLY A 307 6.58 -9.97 -12.61
C GLY A 307 5.50 -9.09 -13.24
N ASN A 308 5.07 -8.02 -12.56
CA ASN A 308 4.02 -7.13 -13.07
C ASN A 308 4.64 -5.94 -13.83
N PHE A 309 4.80 -6.04 -15.15
CA PHE A 309 5.39 -4.99 -15.98
C PHE A 309 4.40 -3.91 -16.45
N ARG A 310 3.29 -3.70 -15.74
CA ARG A 310 2.27 -2.71 -16.10
C ARG A 310 2.08 -1.69 -14.99
N CYS A 311 1.88 -0.44 -15.39
CA CYS A 311 1.57 0.64 -14.44
C CYS A 311 0.31 0.31 -13.63
N PRO A 312 0.36 0.39 -12.28
CA PRO A 312 -0.83 0.11 -11.46
C PRO A 312 -1.97 1.12 -11.62
N ILE A 313 -1.72 2.31 -12.20
CA ILE A 313 -2.75 3.33 -12.47
C ILE A 313 -3.32 3.16 -13.88
N CYS A 314 -2.50 3.37 -14.92
CA CYS A 314 -2.98 3.43 -16.31
C CYS A 314 -2.76 2.15 -17.11
N ARG A 315 -2.11 1.12 -16.53
CA ARG A 315 -1.84 -0.19 -17.15
C ARG A 315 -0.94 -0.15 -18.39
N VAL A 316 -0.30 0.99 -18.68
CA VAL A 316 0.74 1.10 -19.71
C VAL A 316 1.92 0.19 -19.34
N ASP A 317 2.44 -0.53 -20.33
CA ASP A 317 3.60 -1.40 -20.15
C ASP A 317 4.84 -0.58 -19.77
N ILE A 318 5.63 -1.10 -18.84
CA ILE A 318 6.81 -0.45 -18.28
C ILE A 318 8.05 -1.10 -18.89
N THR A 319 8.77 -0.34 -19.71
CA THR A 319 9.97 -0.81 -20.42
C THR A 319 11.27 -0.33 -19.78
N ARG A 320 11.19 0.68 -18.91
CA ARG A 320 12.33 1.32 -18.25
C ARG A 320 12.21 1.21 -16.74
N SER A 321 13.35 1.25 -16.05
CA SER A 321 13.35 1.30 -14.59
C SER A 321 12.70 2.61 -14.07
N PRO A 322 11.98 2.56 -12.93
CA PRO A 322 11.43 3.74 -12.30
C PRO A 322 12.53 4.76 -11.96
N THR A 323 12.30 6.03 -12.26
CA THR A 323 13.26 7.11 -11.99
C THR A 323 12.85 7.88 -10.74
N LYS A 324 13.75 8.01 -9.76
CA LYS A 324 13.49 8.80 -8.55
C LYS A 324 13.36 10.28 -8.86
N THR A 325 12.37 10.93 -8.27
CA THR A 325 12.02 12.33 -8.53
C THR A 325 12.35 13.17 -7.31
N LEU A 326 13.55 13.76 -7.28
CA LEU A 326 14.06 14.51 -6.13
C LEU A 326 13.22 15.75 -5.80
N GLN A 327 12.71 16.45 -6.83
CA GLN A 327 11.85 17.62 -6.63
C GLN A 327 10.54 17.24 -5.93
N LEU A 328 9.94 16.11 -6.33
CA LEU A 328 8.74 15.62 -5.68
C LEU A 328 9.03 15.21 -4.23
N GLN A 329 10.21 14.63 -3.96
CA GLN A 329 10.65 14.33 -2.59
C GLN A 329 10.75 15.60 -1.73
N GLN A 330 11.28 16.70 -2.28
CA GLN A 330 11.35 17.99 -1.57
C GLN A 330 9.95 18.53 -1.25
N VAL A 331 9.03 18.48 -2.23
CA VAL A 331 7.63 18.89 -2.03
C VAL A 331 6.97 18.08 -0.91
N LEU A 332 7.16 16.76 -0.88
CA LEU A 332 6.64 15.88 0.17
C LEU A 332 7.21 16.23 1.54
N SER A 333 8.53 16.45 1.64
CA SER A 333 9.20 16.87 2.89
C SER A 333 8.67 18.21 3.39
N THR A 334 8.55 19.22 2.54
CA THR A 334 8.02 20.52 2.95
C THR A 334 6.52 20.43 3.30
N ALA A 335 5.74 19.63 2.56
CA ALA A 335 4.32 19.46 2.84
C ALA A 335 4.07 18.80 4.21
N ILE A 336 4.84 17.77 4.56
CA ILE A 336 4.71 17.10 5.88
C ILE A 336 5.22 17.99 7.02
N GLU A 337 6.29 18.75 6.82
CA GLU A 337 6.83 19.67 7.83
C GLU A 337 5.90 20.87 8.09
N THR A 338 5.30 21.42 7.02
CA THR A 338 4.49 22.65 7.12
C THR A 338 3.06 22.36 7.52
N HIS A 339 2.50 21.24 7.06
CA HIS A 339 1.09 20.94 7.21
C HIS A 339 0.80 19.66 7.96
N GLY A 340 1.78 18.76 8.11
CA GLY A 340 1.61 17.50 8.85
C GLY A 340 1.46 17.74 10.34
N ASP A 341 0.57 16.99 10.99
CA ASP A 341 0.56 16.90 12.46
C ASP A 341 1.75 16.07 12.98
N GLU A 342 2.01 16.12 14.29
CA GLU A 342 3.15 15.41 14.90
C GLU A 342 3.13 13.90 14.63
N SER A 343 1.93 13.30 14.55
CA SER A 343 1.76 11.88 14.23
C SER A 343 2.12 11.60 12.77
N GLU A 344 1.60 12.39 11.84
CA GLU A 344 1.87 12.31 10.39
C GLU A 344 3.38 12.47 10.12
N GLN A 345 4.02 13.42 10.80
CA GLN A 345 5.47 13.65 10.70
C GLN A 345 6.28 12.46 11.21
N SER A 346 5.91 11.91 12.38
CA SER A 346 6.58 10.76 12.97
C SER A 346 6.45 9.51 12.09
N ASP A 347 5.25 9.22 11.60
CA ASP A 347 4.98 8.08 10.72
C ASP A 347 5.73 8.20 9.38
N TYR A 348 5.74 9.40 8.77
CA TYR A 348 6.52 9.64 7.55
C TYR A 348 8.03 9.50 7.79
N ALA A 349 8.54 9.99 8.92
CA ALA A 349 9.95 9.84 9.29
C ALA A 349 10.33 8.37 9.51
N ALA A 350 9.48 7.58 10.18
CA ALA A 350 9.68 6.15 10.39
C ALA A 350 9.73 5.39 9.05
N ARG A 351 8.77 5.63 8.15
CA ARG A 351 8.73 5.03 6.81
C ARG A 351 9.94 5.44 5.96
N THR A 352 10.41 6.68 6.12
CA THR A 352 11.64 7.15 5.46
C THR A 352 12.89 6.42 5.96
N LYS A 353 12.98 6.14 7.27
CA LYS A 353 14.07 5.33 7.84
C LYS A 353 14.01 3.90 7.32
N GLU A 354 12.84 3.27 7.33
CA GLU A 354 12.65 1.91 6.79
C GLU A 354 13.08 1.83 5.32
N HIS A 355 12.66 2.81 4.51
CA HIS A 355 13.03 2.87 3.09
C HIS A 355 14.56 2.98 2.92
N LYS A 356 15.25 3.78 3.74
CA LYS A 356 16.72 3.89 3.69
C LYS A 356 17.40 2.56 3.99
N VAL A 357 16.93 1.82 4.99
CA VAL A 357 17.47 0.49 5.34
C VAL A 357 17.26 -0.49 4.18
N TRP A 358 16.05 -0.52 3.62
CA TRP A 358 15.74 -1.36 2.46
C TRP A 358 16.62 -1.02 1.26
N GLU A 359 16.85 0.27 1.00
CA GLU A 359 17.68 0.74 -0.11
C GLU A 359 19.16 0.35 0.06
N GLN A 360 19.70 0.46 1.28
CA GLN A 360 21.05 0.00 1.59
C GLN A 360 21.20 -1.50 1.37
N ARG A 361 20.23 -2.30 1.81
CA ARG A 361 20.23 -3.75 1.59
C ARG A 361 20.23 -4.08 0.10
N ARG A 362 19.39 -3.41 -0.67
CA ARG A 362 19.34 -3.58 -2.13
C ARG A 362 20.67 -3.19 -2.80
N GLN A 363 21.29 -2.08 -2.39
CA GLN A 363 22.59 -1.69 -2.90
C GLN A 363 23.67 -2.74 -2.61
N LEU A 364 23.66 -3.29 -1.40
CA LEU A 364 24.56 -4.38 -1.01
C LEU A 364 24.33 -5.65 -1.84
N ASP A 365 23.07 -6.01 -2.09
CA ASP A 365 22.75 -7.18 -2.90
C ASP A 365 23.18 -6.97 -4.36
N ARG A 366 23.05 -5.74 -4.88
CA ARG A 366 23.60 -5.38 -6.20
C ARG A 366 25.13 -5.49 -6.25
N THR A 367 25.85 -4.96 -5.27
CA THR A 367 27.32 -5.04 -5.27
C THR A 367 27.79 -6.49 -5.15
N LYS A 368 27.15 -7.31 -4.32
CA LYS A 368 27.44 -8.75 -4.23
C LYS A 368 27.23 -9.45 -5.57
N LEU A 369 26.17 -9.10 -6.31
CA LEU A 369 25.92 -9.64 -7.64
C LEU A 369 27.02 -9.21 -8.62
N GLU A 370 27.40 -7.94 -8.62
CA GLU A 370 28.51 -7.41 -9.45
C GLU A 370 29.83 -8.12 -9.15
N ASP A 371 30.17 -8.32 -7.87
CA ASP A 371 31.37 -9.05 -7.43
C ASP A 371 31.33 -10.53 -7.84
N SER A 372 30.16 -11.17 -7.74
CA SER A 372 29.97 -12.55 -8.16
C SER A 372 30.12 -12.70 -9.68
N ILE A 373 29.55 -11.78 -10.46
CA ILE A 373 29.71 -11.75 -11.92
C ILE A 373 31.17 -11.49 -12.27
N GLY A 374 31.83 -10.55 -11.60
CA GLY A 374 33.25 -10.24 -11.79
C GLY A 374 34.15 -11.46 -11.54
N SER A 375 33.90 -12.17 -10.44
CA SER A 375 34.62 -13.40 -10.08
C SER A 375 34.40 -14.53 -11.10
N ALA A 376 33.15 -14.74 -11.53
CA ALA A 376 32.82 -15.73 -12.56
C ALA A 376 33.49 -15.41 -13.91
N CYS A 377 33.50 -14.13 -14.33
CA CYS A 377 34.22 -13.68 -15.52
C CYS A 377 35.74 -13.96 -15.41
N GLN A 378 36.35 -13.70 -14.25
CA GLN A 378 37.79 -13.99 -14.02
C GLN A 378 38.10 -15.48 -14.06
N GLN A 379 37.18 -16.32 -13.62
CA GLN A 379 37.28 -17.78 -13.69
C GLN A 379 36.97 -18.34 -15.09
N GLY A 380 36.71 -17.47 -16.08
CA GLY A 380 36.42 -17.87 -17.45
C GLY A 380 35.04 -18.50 -17.64
N GLN A 381 34.10 -18.31 -16.71
CA GLN A 381 32.72 -18.76 -16.91
C GLN A 381 32.09 -17.98 -18.06
N GLN A 382 31.52 -18.70 -19.02
CA GLN A 382 30.74 -18.10 -20.10
C GLN A 382 29.31 -17.84 -19.64
N PHE A 383 28.89 -16.59 -19.70
CA PHE A 383 27.49 -16.21 -19.59
C PHE A 383 26.83 -16.34 -20.96
N LEU A 384 25.55 -16.73 -20.98
CA LEU A 384 24.75 -16.76 -22.22
C LEU A 384 24.78 -15.39 -22.90
N ASP A 385 25.25 -15.36 -24.14
CA ASP A 385 25.25 -14.13 -24.95
C ASP A 385 23.83 -13.91 -25.49
N ILE A 386 23.23 -12.75 -25.20
CA ILE A 386 21.90 -12.36 -25.72
C ILE A 386 21.88 -12.36 -27.26
N ALA A 387 23.02 -12.17 -27.91
CA ALA A 387 23.14 -12.23 -29.37
C ALA A 387 23.31 -13.67 -29.92
N SER A 388 23.61 -14.65 -29.07
CA SER A 388 23.69 -16.04 -29.47
C SER A 388 22.29 -16.62 -29.69
N ARG A 389 22.15 -17.51 -30.68
CA ARG A 389 20.88 -18.25 -30.85
C ARG A 389 20.67 -19.13 -29.63
N TRP A 390 19.65 -18.82 -28.84
CA TRP A 390 19.26 -19.65 -27.71
C TRP A 390 18.97 -21.07 -28.18
N SER A 391 19.54 -22.05 -27.47
CA SER A 391 19.20 -23.45 -27.70
C SER A 391 17.73 -23.69 -27.34
N THR A 392 17.16 -24.81 -27.79
CA THR A 392 15.78 -25.19 -27.43
C THR A 392 15.63 -25.31 -25.90
N ASP A 393 16.63 -25.87 -25.23
CA ASP A 393 16.66 -26.01 -23.77
C ASP A 393 16.73 -24.66 -23.05
N ASP A 394 17.52 -23.70 -23.57
CA ASP A 394 17.56 -22.35 -23.00
C ASP A 394 16.22 -21.64 -23.17
N ARG A 395 15.56 -21.81 -24.33
CA ARG A 395 14.23 -21.21 -24.58
C ARG A 395 13.18 -21.78 -23.63
N ASP A 396 13.16 -23.08 -23.40
CA ASP A 396 12.22 -23.71 -22.47
C ASP A 396 12.51 -23.32 -21.01
N ARG A 397 13.77 -23.13 -20.65
CA ARG A 397 14.16 -22.73 -19.28
C ARG A 397 13.77 -21.30 -18.90
N PHE A 398 13.62 -20.42 -19.90
CA PHE A 398 13.29 -18.99 -19.71
C PHE A 398 11.92 -18.61 -20.29
N GLN A 399 11.11 -19.57 -20.77
CA GLN A 399 9.69 -19.41 -21.07
C GLN A 399 8.84 -19.80 -19.85
N THR A 400 8.72 -18.91 -18.88
CA THR A 400 7.73 -19.00 -17.80
C THR A 400 7.09 -17.65 -17.57
#